data_AF-A0A2G7M0N2-F1
#
_entry.id   AF-A0A2G7M0N2-F1
#
_cell.length_a   1.000
_cell.length_b   1.000
_cell.length_c   1.000
_cell.angle_alpha   90.00
_cell.angle_beta   90.00
_cell.angle_gamma   90.00
#
_symmetry.space_group_name_H-M   'P 1'
#
loop_
_entity.id
_entity.type
_entity.pdbx_description
1 polymer ?
#
loop_
_entity_poly.entity_id
_entity_poly.type
_entity_poly.pdbx_seq_one_letter_code
_entity_poly.pdbx_strand_id
1 'polypeptide(L)'
;MGRISISLSDLRRAVQQCEQLQQRLMQQEQKMRSIHGRLQQDWIGTSATELTHKMQSFMDGASAKLNELEAHKEELKRYIRKMEEADREDRRDRSRVE
;
A
#
# COMPACT_ATOMS: atom_id res chain seq x y z
N MET A 1 -30.62 -2.16 -0.29
CA MET A 1 -29.19 -1.77 -0.28
C MET A 1 -28.82 -1.26 -1.67
N GLY A 2 -28.39 0.00 -1.80
CA GLY A 2 -28.06 0.61 -3.09
C GLY A 2 -26.68 0.17 -3.61
N ARG A 3 -26.51 0.15 -4.95
CA ARG A 3 -25.25 -0.20 -5.64
C ARG A 3 -24.02 0.57 -5.12
N ILE A 4 -24.22 1.81 -4.65
CA ILE A 4 -23.18 2.67 -4.07
C ILE A 4 -22.61 2.10 -2.76
N SER A 5 -23.46 1.51 -1.91
CA SER A 5 -23.03 0.95 -0.62
C SER A 5 -22.16 -0.29 -0.77
N ILE A 6 -22.42 -1.12 -1.79
CA ILE A 6 -21.61 -2.32 -2.09
C ILE A 6 -20.25 -1.91 -2.65
N SER A 7 -20.24 -0.94 -3.57
CA SER A 7 -18.99 -0.38 -4.12
C SER A 7 -18.10 0.24 -3.03
N LEU A 8 -18.68 0.95 -2.05
CA LEU A 8 -17.94 1.52 -0.92
C LEU A 8 -17.31 0.46 -0.01
N SER A 9 -18.01 -0.64 0.28
CA SER A 9 -17.43 -1.75 1.06
C SER A 9 -16.26 -2.41 0.35
N ASP A 10 -16.34 -2.59 -0.97
CA ASP A 10 -15.26 -3.20 -1.76
C ASP A 10 -14.03 -2.29 -1.82
N LEU A 11 -14.23 -0.97 -1.97
CA LEU A 11 -13.14 0.01 -1.96
C LEU A 11 -12.44 0.08 -0.60
N ARG A 12 -13.20 0.04 0.50
CA ARG A 12 -12.63 -0.02 1.86
C ARG A 12 -11.83 -1.31 2.07
N ARG A 13 -12.31 -2.43 1.55
CA ARG A 13 -11.57 -3.71 1.58
C ARG A 13 -10.28 -3.64 0.77
N ALA A 14 -10.30 -3.01 -0.40
CA ALA A 14 -9.10 -2.79 -1.21
C ALA A 14 -8.05 -1.95 -0.46
N VAL A 15 -8.46 -0.88 0.23
CA VAL A 15 -7.56 -0.08 1.09
C VAL A 15 -6.91 -0.93 2.18
N GLN A 16 -7.69 -1.77 2.87
CA GLN A 16 -7.15 -2.68 3.89
C GLN A 16 -6.15 -3.70 3.31
N GLN A 17 -6.40 -4.20 2.10
CA GLN A 17 -5.48 -5.10 1.42
C GLN A 17 -4.17 -4.39 1.06
N CYS A 18 -4.23 -3.15 0.59
CA CYS A 18 -3.04 -2.33 0.35
C CYS A 18 -2.23 -2.12 1.64
N GLU A 19 -2.88 -1.82 2.77
CA GLU A 19 -2.21 -1.66 4.07
C GLU A 19 -1.54 -2.96 4.54
N GLN A 20 -2.18 -4.11 4.36
CA GLN A 20 -1.59 -5.41 4.67
C GLN A 20 -0.36 -5.72 3.79
N LEU A 21 -0.42 -5.39 2.50
CA LEU A 21 0.70 -5.56 1.57
C LEU A 21 1.87 -4.64 1.95
N GLN A 22 1.60 -3.38 2.31
CA GLN A 22 2.62 -2.45 2.80
C GLN A 22 3.33 -2.99 4.04
N GLN A 23 2.58 -3.47 5.04
CA GLN A 23 3.18 -4.02 6.25
C GLN A 23 4.06 -5.25 5.97
N ARG A 24 3.61 -6.16 5.08
CA ARG A 24 4.41 -7.32 4.68
C ARG A 24 5.70 -6.91 3.98
N LEU A 25 5.62 -5.93 3.09
CA LEU A 25 6.78 -5.44 2.34
C LEU A 25 7.79 -4.76 3.27
N MET A 26 7.34 -3.94 4.22
CA MET A 26 8.21 -3.34 5.26
C MET A 26 8.91 -4.40 6.11
N GLN A 27 8.18 -5.45 6.52
CA GLN A 27 8.79 -6.55 7.29
C GLN A 27 9.85 -7.30 6.47
N GLN A 28 9.62 -7.51 5.18
CA GLN A 28 10.61 -8.13 4.29
C GLN A 28 11.84 -7.25 4.10
N GLU A 29 11.65 -5.95 3.90
CA GLU A 29 12.75 -4.99 3.77
C GLU A 29 13.61 -4.97 5.04
N GLN A 30 12.99 -4.91 6.22
CA GLN A 30 13.72 -4.88 7.50
C GLN A 30 14.49 -6.18 7.76
N LYS A 31 13.91 -7.34 7.40
CA LYS A 31 14.64 -8.63 7.43
C LYS A 31 15.85 -8.60 6.49
N MET A 32 15.66 -8.09 5.26
CA MET A 32 16.72 -7.99 4.26
C MET A 32 17.87 -7.09 4.75
N ARG A 33 17.54 -5.91 5.32
CA ARG A 33 18.52 -5.00 5.94
C ARG A 33 19.29 -5.67 7.08
N SER A 34 18.60 -6.43 7.93
CA SER A 34 19.26 -7.16 9.02
C SER A 34 20.21 -8.25 8.51
N ILE A 35 19.82 -8.99 7.46
CA ILE A 35 20.68 -10.00 6.83
C ILE A 35 21.89 -9.32 6.19
N HIS A 36 21.67 -8.23 5.45
CA HIS A 36 22.73 -7.47 4.80
C HIS A 36 23.76 -6.97 5.82
N GLY A 37 23.30 -6.36 6.92
CA GLY A 37 24.18 -5.86 7.97
C GLY A 37 25.04 -6.94 8.62
N ARG A 38 24.51 -8.17 8.79
CA ARG A 38 25.27 -9.31 9.29
C ARG A 38 26.29 -9.81 8.27
N LEU A 39 25.87 -9.95 7.02
CA LEU A 39 26.72 -10.45 5.94
C LEU A 39 27.90 -9.50 5.67
N GLN A 40 27.70 -8.19 5.77
CA GLN A 40 28.74 -7.19 5.50
C GLN A 40 29.92 -7.25 6.49
N GLN A 41 29.73 -7.81 7.69
CA GLN A 41 30.79 -7.87 8.71
C GLN A 41 31.82 -8.98 8.44
N ASP A 42 31.37 -10.13 7.96
CA ASP A 42 32.20 -11.34 7.88
C ASP A 42 32.39 -11.88 6.44
N TRP A 43 31.64 -11.35 5.46
CA TRP A 43 31.62 -11.94 4.11
C TRP A 43 32.30 -11.05 3.07
N ILE A 44 33.40 -11.56 2.51
CA ILE A 44 34.24 -10.88 1.51
C ILE A 44 34.36 -11.76 0.26
N GLY A 45 34.35 -11.16 -0.92
CA GLY A 45 34.57 -11.82 -2.22
C GLY A 45 33.50 -11.48 -3.25
N THR A 46 33.66 -11.98 -4.48
CA THR A 46 32.77 -11.67 -5.62
C THR A 46 31.31 -12.02 -5.34
N SER A 47 31.04 -13.15 -4.69
CA SER A 47 29.68 -13.57 -4.32
C SER A 47 29.02 -12.65 -3.29
N ALA A 48 29.81 -12.07 -2.38
CA ALA A 48 29.32 -11.08 -1.43
C ALA A 48 28.91 -9.79 -2.16
N THR A 49 29.74 -9.32 -3.10
CA THR A 49 29.45 -8.14 -3.92
C THR A 49 28.20 -8.32 -4.79
N GLU A 50 28.04 -9.49 -5.40
CA GLU A 50 26.85 -9.82 -6.20
C GLU A 50 25.58 -9.89 -5.36
N LEU A 51 25.64 -10.51 -4.17
CA LEU A 51 24.47 -10.57 -3.30
C LEU A 51 24.11 -9.17 -2.80
N THR A 52 25.09 -8.37 -2.38
CA THR A 52 24.87 -6.99 -1.95
C THR A 52 24.19 -6.15 -3.03
N HIS A 53 24.61 -6.28 -4.29
CA HIS A 53 23.91 -5.62 -5.41
C HIS A 53 22.45 -6.08 -5.53
N LYS A 54 22.20 -7.40 -5.50
CA LYS A 54 20.82 -7.93 -5.58
C LYS A 54 19.97 -7.47 -4.40
N MET A 55 20.54 -7.40 -3.20
CA MET A 55 19.86 -6.91 -1.99
C MET A 55 19.54 -5.43 -2.10
N GLN A 56 20.48 -4.62 -2.61
CA GLN A 56 20.24 -3.20 -2.84
C GLN A 56 19.14 -2.97 -3.86
N SER A 57 19.19 -3.65 -5.02
CA SER A 57 18.13 -3.56 -6.03
C SER A 57 16.76 -4.00 -5.50
N PHE A 58 16.73 -5.02 -4.63
CA PHE A 58 15.49 -5.43 -3.96
C PHE A 58 14.96 -4.33 -3.02
N MET A 59 15.81 -3.71 -2.20
CA MET A 59 15.40 -2.64 -1.29
C MET A 59 14.91 -1.39 -2.03
N ASP A 60 15.59 -1.02 -3.12
CA ASP A 60 15.20 0.12 -3.96
C ASP A 60 13.84 -0.16 -4.64
N GLY A 61 13.66 -1.38 -5.17
CA GLY A 61 12.40 -1.83 -5.75
C GLY A 61 11.26 -1.90 -4.74
N ALA A 62 11.53 -2.38 -3.52
CA ALA A 62 10.57 -2.41 -2.42
C ALA A 62 10.13 -1.00 -2.02
N SER A 63 11.07 -0.05 -1.93
CA SER A 63 10.77 1.36 -1.63
C SER A 63 9.89 1.99 -2.71
N ALA A 64 10.21 1.75 -3.99
CA ALA A 64 9.39 2.22 -5.09
C ALA A 64 7.95 1.65 -5.04
N LYS A 65 7.83 0.35 -4.73
CA LYS A 65 6.52 -0.30 -4.59
C LYS A 65 5.72 0.16 -3.38
N LEU A 66 6.38 0.49 -2.27
CA LEU A 66 5.72 1.11 -1.12
C LEU A 66 5.12 2.48 -1.48
N ASN A 67 5.88 3.30 -2.21
CA ASN A 67 5.42 4.61 -2.66
C ASN A 67 4.23 4.50 -3.62
N GLU A 68 4.28 3.55 -4.56
CA GLU A 68 3.18 3.27 -5.49
C GLU A 68 1.91 2.80 -4.74
N LEU A 69 2.07 1.89 -3.76
CA LEU A 69 0.97 1.45 -2.91
C LEU A 69 0.37 2.59 -2.08
N GLU A 70 1.19 3.51 -1.57
CA GLU A 70 0.71 4.66 -0.81
C GLU A 70 -0.09 5.62 -1.69
N ALA A 71 0.39 5.89 -2.91
CA ALA A 71 -0.32 6.71 -3.88
C ALA A 71 -1.69 6.13 -4.22
N HIS A 72 -1.75 4.83 -4.56
CA HIS A 72 -3.02 4.15 -4.85
C HIS A 72 -3.97 4.14 -3.65
N LYS A 73 -3.45 3.95 -2.43
CA LYS A 73 -4.25 4.00 -1.20
C LYS A 73 -4.88 5.38 -1.01
N GLU A 74 -4.12 6.44 -1.26
CA GLU A 74 -4.59 7.82 -1.11
C GLU A 74 -5.64 8.18 -2.19
N GLU A 75 -5.46 7.70 -3.42
CA GLU A 75 -6.47 7.83 -4.48
C GLU A 75 -7.79 7.13 -4.11
N LEU A 76 -7.71 5.90 -3.59
CA LEU A 76 -8.89 5.15 -3.12
C LEU A 76 -9.60 5.88 -1.97
N LYS A 77 -8.85 6.43 -1.01
CA LYS A 77 -9.41 7.22 0.10
C LYS A 77 -10.15 8.47 -0.40
N ARG A 78 -9.58 9.18 -1.38
CA ARG A 78 -10.22 10.34 -2.01
C ARG A 78 -11.49 9.95 -2.75
N TYR A 79 -11.46 8.84 -3.48
CA TYR A 79 -12.63 8.33 -4.20
C TYR A 79 -13.77 7.94 -3.24
N ILE A 80 -13.45 7.25 -2.14
CA ILE A 80 -14.41 6.91 -1.08
C ILE A 80 -15.07 8.17 -0.53
N ARG A 81 -14.29 9.22 -0.20
CA ARG A 81 -14.85 10.48 0.32
C ARG A 81 -15.83 11.15 -0.65
N LYS A 82 -15.48 11.20 -1.94
CA LYS A 82 -16.37 11.76 -2.98
C LYS A 82 -17.68 10.99 -3.07
N MET A 83 -17.61 9.65 -3.02
CA MET A 83 -18.80 8.80 -3.06
C MET A 83 -19.68 8.98 -1.81
N GLU A 84 -19.09 9.17 -0.64
CA GLU A 84 -19.80 9.46 0.62
C GLU A 84 -20.42 10.86 0.67
N GLU A 85 -19.82 11.83 -0.01
CA GLU A 85 -20.40 13.16 -0.19
C GLU A 85 -21.59 13.11 -1.13
N ALA A 86 -21.46 12.44 -2.28
CA ALA A 86 -22.55 12.25 -3.23
C ALA A 86 -23.75 11.50 -2.61
N ASP A 87 -23.51 10.45 -1.82
CA ASP A 87 -24.59 9.73 -1.10
C ASP A 87 -25.28 10.62 -0.04
N ARG A 88 -24.52 11.51 0.62
CA ARG A 88 -25.09 12.48 1.58
C ARG A 88 -25.93 13.55 0.89
N GLU A 89 -25.50 14.02 -0.27
CA GLU A 89 -26.22 15.01 -1.07
C GLU A 89 -27.52 14.44 -1.64
N ASP A 90 -27.49 13.25 -2.24
CA ASP A 90 -28.68 12.55 -2.75
C ASP A 90 -29.73 12.30 -1.64
N ARG A 91 -29.28 11.92 -0.44
CA ARG A 91 -30.21 11.80 0.71
C ARG A 91 -30.82 13.12 1.12
N ARG A 92 -30.05 14.22 1.15
CA ARG A 92 -30.56 15.55 1.51
C ARG A 92 -31.57 16.07 0.51
N ASP A 93 -31.32 15.88 -0.78
CA ASP A 93 -32.25 16.29 -1.84
C ASP A 93 -33.56 15.50 -1.78
N ARG A 94 -33.51 14.18 -1.53
CA ARG A 94 -34.73 13.38 -1.33
C ARG A 94 -35.55 13.83 -0.13
N SER A 95 -34.91 14.16 1.00
CA SER A 95 -35.60 14.66 2.21
C SER A 95 -36.17 16.08 2.07
N ARG A 96 -35.86 16.78 0.97
CA ARG A 96 -36.33 18.15 0.70
C ARG A 96 -37.54 18.20 -0.24
N VAL A 97 -37.85 17.08 -0.88
CA VAL A 97 -38.95 16.90 -1.85
C VAL A 97 -40.16 16.20 -1.21
N GLU A 98 -40.01 15.66 0.01
CA GLU A 98 -41.10 15.21 0.90
C GLU A 98 -41.54 16.33 1.85
#